data_AF-A0A6G3WI89-F1
#
_entry.id   AF-A0A6G3WI89-F1
#
_cell.length_a   1.000
_cell.length_b   1.000
_cell.length_c   1.000
_cell.angle_alpha   90.00
_cell.angle_beta   90.00
_cell.angle_gamma   90.00
#
_symmetry.space_group_name_H-M   'P 1'
#
loop_
_entity.id
_entity.type
_entity.pdbx_description
1 polymer ?
#
loop_
_entity_poly.entity_id
_entity_poly.type
_entity_poly.pdbx_seq_one_letter_code
_entity_poly.pdbx_strand_id
1 'polypeptide(L)'
;MIAWWGTAMLCYVTPKEHLGLPNRDDVKTGVITYKIAAHAADLAKGHPGAQEWDDALSDARFEFRWEDQFNLALDPDTAREFHDETLPAE
;
A
#
# COMPACT_ATOMS: atom_id res chain seq x y z
N MET A 1 -6.04 -9.61 -10.43
CA MET A 1 -7.11 -10.49 -10.96
C MET A 1 -7.05 -11.90 -10.39
N ILE A 2 -5.95 -12.65 -10.56
CA ILE A 2 -5.91 -14.06 -10.14
C ILE A 2 -6.07 -14.28 -8.62
N ALA A 3 -5.58 -13.37 -7.77
CA ALA A 3 -5.75 -13.45 -6.31
C ALA A 3 -7.23 -13.34 -5.86
N TRP A 4 -8.02 -12.47 -6.50
CA TRP A 4 -9.46 -12.41 -6.24
C TRP A 4 -10.14 -13.74 -6.60
N TRP A 5 -9.66 -14.41 -7.64
CA TRP A 5 -10.15 -15.73 -8.06
C TRP A 5 -9.61 -16.91 -7.23
N GLY A 6 -8.90 -16.64 -6.12
CA GLY A 6 -8.55 -17.66 -5.13
C GLY A 6 -7.08 -18.09 -5.12
N THR A 7 -6.18 -17.41 -5.82
CA THR A 7 -4.74 -17.64 -5.60
C THR A 7 -4.37 -17.28 -4.17
N ALA A 8 -3.85 -18.26 -3.43
CA ALA A 8 -3.53 -18.13 -2.01
C ALA A 8 -2.22 -17.38 -1.71
N MET A 9 -1.31 -17.29 -2.68
CA MET A 9 -0.03 -16.60 -2.51
C MET A 9 0.42 -15.97 -3.83
N LEU A 10 0.86 -14.72 -3.77
CA LEU A 10 1.46 -14.01 -4.90
C LEU A 10 2.97 -13.88 -4.68
N CYS A 11 3.77 -14.45 -5.56
CA CYS A 11 5.20 -14.15 -5.61
C CYS A 11 5.37 -12.76 -6.25
N TYR A 12 6.01 -11.85 -5.53
CA TYR A 12 6.24 -10.49 -6.01
C TYR A 12 7.22 -10.43 -7.19
N VAL A 13 7.09 -9.38 -7.98
CA VAL A 13 7.97 -9.06 -9.11
C VAL A 13 8.54 -7.66 -8.86
N THR A 14 9.86 -7.53 -8.90
CA THR A 14 10.53 -6.24 -8.69
C THR A 14 10.59 -5.43 -9.99
N PRO A 15 10.81 -4.10 -9.92
CA PRO A 15 11.00 -3.28 -11.12
C PRO A 15 12.16 -3.73 -12.02
N LYS A 16 13.14 -4.45 -11.47
CA LYS A 16 14.31 -4.96 -12.21
C LYS A 16 14.14 -6.36 -12.77
N GLU A 17 12.96 -6.96 -12.65
CA GLU A 17 12.73 -8.26 -13.26
C GLU A 17 13.06 -8.22 -14.76
N HIS A 18 13.80 -9.22 -15.23
CA HIS A 18 14.38 -9.32 -16.58
C HIS A 18 15.50 -8.31 -16.91
N LEU A 19 15.94 -7.49 -15.97
CA LEU A 19 16.98 -6.46 -16.17
C LEU A 19 18.22 -6.67 -15.30
N GLY A 20 18.07 -7.23 -14.10
CA GLY A 20 19.19 -7.50 -13.20
C GLY A 20 18.75 -7.79 -11.76
N LEU A 21 19.72 -7.87 -10.85
CA LEU A 21 19.43 -8.09 -9.43
C LEU A 21 18.83 -6.83 -8.78
N PRO A 22 17.77 -6.97 -7.95
CA PRO A 22 17.16 -5.85 -7.25
C PRO A 22 18.08 -5.29 -6.17
N ASN A 23 18.01 -3.98 -5.96
CA ASN A 23 18.56 -3.31 -4.78
C ASN A 23 17.49 -3.21 -3.67
N ARG A 24 17.83 -2.55 -2.56
CA ARG A 24 16.92 -2.36 -1.41
C ARG A 24 15.59 -1.69 -1.80
N ASP A 25 15.64 -0.67 -2.64
CA ASP A 25 14.46 0.13 -2.99
C ASP A 25 13.58 -0.62 -4.01
N ASP A 26 14.18 -1.39 -4.91
CA ASP A 26 13.47 -2.30 -5.80
C ASP A 26 12.68 -3.35 -5.01
N VAL A 27 13.28 -3.88 -3.93
CA VAL A 27 12.60 -4.82 -3.02
C VAL A 27 11.44 -4.14 -2.30
N LYS A 28 11.65 -2.96 -1.70
CA LYS A 28 10.57 -2.19 -1.03
C LYS A 28 9.41 -1.95 -2.00
N THR A 29 9.71 -1.50 -3.22
CA THR A 29 8.73 -1.23 -4.27
C THR A 29 7.91 -2.47 -4.61
N GLY A 30 8.57 -3.60 -4.85
CA GLY A 30 7.89 -4.85 -5.17
C GLY A 30 7.00 -5.34 -4.02
N VAL A 31 7.47 -5.28 -2.77
CA VAL A 31 6.70 -5.71 -1.60
C VAL A 31 5.46 -4.84 -1.40
N ILE A 32 5.60 -3.51 -1.41
CA ILE A 32 4.45 -2.60 -1.25
C ILE A 32 3.45 -2.80 -2.40
N THR A 33 3.92 -2.92 -3.64
CA THR A 33 3.07 -3.19 -4.82
C THR A 33 2.23 -4.46 -4.63
N TYR A 34 2.84 -5.54 -4.17
CA TYR A 34 2.13 -6.81 -3.97
C TYR A 34 1.26 -6.84 -2.72
N LYS A 35 1.57 -6.06 -1.68
CA LYS A 35 0.65 -5.83 -0.55
C LYS A 35 -0.62 -5.10 -1.01
N ILE A 36 -0.51 -4.09 -1.87
CA ILE A 36 -1.67 -3.43 -2.50
C ILE A 36 -2.47 -4.46 -3.30
N ALA A 37 -1.82 -5.26 -4.14
CA ALA A 37 -2.50 -6.26 -4.97
C ALA A 37 -3.21 -7.34 -4.15
N ALA A 38 -2.60 -7.79 -3.05
CA ALA A 38 -3.19 -8.76 -2.13
C ALA A 38 -4.39 -8.16 -1.40
N HIS A 39 -4.25 -6.96 -0.83
CA HIS A 39 -5.33 -6.26 -0.15
C HIS A 39 -6.53 -5.98 -1.07
N ALA A 40 -6.27 -5.51 -2.29
CA ALA A 40 -7.31 -5.32 -3.30
C ALA A 40 -8.05 -6.61 -3.64
N ALA A 41 -7.36 -7.76 -3.63
CA ALA A 41 -8.00 -9.06 -3.80
C ALA A 41 -8.84 -9.46 -2.59
N ASP A 42 -8.38 -9.18 -1.36
CA ASP A 42 -9.14 -9.45 -0.15
C ASP A 42 -10.40 -8.58 -0.04
N LEU A 43 -10.34 -7.30 -0.44
CA LEU A 43 -11.52 -6.45 -0.63
C LEU A 43 -12.50 -7.05 -1.63
N ALA A 44 -12.02 -7.45 -2.82
CA ALA A 44 -12.87 -8.03 -3.86
C ALA A 44 -13.48 -9.39 -3.46
N LYS A 45 -12.82 -10.12 -2.56
CA LYS A 45 -13.33 -11.38 -1.96
C LYS A 45 -14.33 -11.13 -0.83
N GLY A 46 -14.46 -9.90 -0.33
CA GLY A 46 -15.20 -9.61 0.90
C GLY A 46 -14.58 -10.26 2.14
N HIS A 47 -13.25 -10.33 2.21
CA HIS A 47 -12.56 -10.90 3.35
C HIS A 47 -12.87 -10.08 4.63
N PRO A 48 -13.26 -10.72 5.74
CA PRO A 48 -13.53 -10.02 7.00
C PRO A 48 -12.36 -9.12 7.42
N GLY A 49 -12.64 -7.88 7.80
CA GLY A 49 -11.65 -6.88 8.24
C GLY A 49 -10.88 -6.16 7.12
N ALA A 50 -10.97 -6.60 5.85
CA ALA A 50 -10.25 -5.91 4.76
C ALA A 50 -10.78 -4.48 4.57
N GLN A 51 -12.10 -4.31 4.56
CA GLN A 51 -12.72 -3.00 4.37
C GLN A 51 -12.52 -2.07 5.57
N GLU A 52 -12.40 -2.60 6.80
CA GLU A 52 -12.22 -1.79 8.01
C GLU A 52 -10.95 -0.93 7.96
N TRP A 53 -9.88 -1.42 7.32
CA TRP A 53 -8.66 -0.64 7.12
C TRP A 53 -8.87 0.52 6.14
N ASP A 54 -9.57 0.27 5.03
CA ASP A 54 -9.89 1.30 4.02
C ASP A 54 -10.78 2.39 4.60
N ASP A 55 -11.79 1.99 5.37
CA ASP A 55 -12.72 2.90 6.03
C ASP A 55 -11.95 3.76 7.06
N ALA A 56 -11.11 3.16 7.91
CA ALA A 56 -10.31 3.91 8.88
C ALA A 56 -9.36 4.94 8.24
N LEU A 57 -8.71 4.58 7.13
CA LEU A 57 -7.85 5.50 6.38
C LEU A 57 -8.66 6.63 5.73
N SER A 58 -9.85 6.30 5.21
CA SER A 58 -10.75 7.26 4.57
C SER A 58 -11.35 8.25 5.57
N ASP A 59 -11.72 7.78 6.76
CA ASP A 59 -12.19 8.63 7.86
C ASP A 59 -11.07 9.58 8.33
N ALA A 60 -9.85 9.08 8.53
CA ALA A 60 -8.70 9.91 8.88
C ALA A 60 -8.43 11.00 7.82
N ARG A 61 -8.57 10.66 6.53
CA ARG A 61 -8.46 11.62 5.42
C ARG A 61 -9.57 12.67 5.45
N PHE A 62 -10.82 12.25 5.67
CA PHE A 62 -11.97 13.16 5.71
C PHE A 62 -11.88 14.15 6.87
N GLU A 63 -11.37 13.70 8.02
CA GLU A 63 -11.21 14.50 9.25
C GLU A 63 -9.90 15.28 9.31
N PHE A 64 -9.08 15.24 8.25
CA PHE A 64 -7.75 15.87 8.18
C PHE A 64 -6.80 15.44 9.30
N ARG A 65 -6.94 14.20 9.81
CA ARG A 65 -6.01 13.60 10.79
C ARG A 65 -4.78 13.05 10.08
N TRP A 66 -3.89 13.95 9.63
CA TRP A 66 -2.74 13.62 8.79
C TRP A 66 -1.86 12.50 9.34
N GLU A 67 -1.42 12.59 10.61
CA GLU A 67 -0.58 11.54 11.21
C GLU A 67 -1.27 10.18 11.24
N ASP A 68 -2.59 10.15 11.50
CA ASP A 68 -3.34 8.90 11.50
C ASP A 68 -3.44 8.33 10.08
N GLN A 69 -3.70 9.18 9.08
CA GLN A 69 -3.71 8.78 7.67
C GLN A 69 -2.35 8.20 7.24
N PHE A 70 -1.23 8.82 7.63
CA PHE A 70 0.10 8.32 7.30
C PHE A 70 0.41 6.99 7.99
N ASN A 71 0.09 6.88 9.28
CA ASN A 71 0.30 5.66 10.05
C ASN A 71 -0.55 4.48 9.54
N LEU A 72 -1.69 4.77 8.94
CA LEU A 72 -2.55 3.77 8.28
C LEU A 72 -2.09 3.41 6.86
N ALA A 73 -1.20 4.18 6.24
CA ALA A 73 -0.74 3.88 4.89
C ALA A 73 0.12 2.61 4.83
N LEU A 74 0.15 1.97 3.66
CA LEU A 74 1.03 0.82 3.42
C LEU A 74 2.53 1.16 3.49
N ASP A 75 2.86 2.42 3.20
CA ASP A 75 4.20 2.98 3.25
C ASP A 75 4.15 4.37 3.93
N PRO A 76 4.13 4.42 5.27
CA PRO A 76 3.98 5.67 6.02
C PRO A 76 5.07 6.71 5.75
N ASP A 77 6.30 6.27 5.48
CA ASP A 77 7.44 7.15 5.22
C ASP A 77 7.22 7.94 3.92
N THR A 78 6.86 7.23 2.85
CA THR A 78 6.58 7.85 1.54
C THR A 78 5.31 8.70 1.59
N ALA A 79 4.29 8.31 2.36
CA ALA A 79 3.08 9.12 2.52
C ALA A 79 3.37 10.49 3.18
N ARG A 80 4.25 10.53 4.19
CA ARG A 80 4.72 11.77 4.81
C ARG A 80 5.56 12.62 3.86
N GLU A 81 6.54 11.98 3.21
CA GLU A 81 7.44 12.67 2.26
C GLU A 81 6.65 13.43 1.20
N PHE A 82 5.65 12.80 0.58
CA PHE A 82 4.84 13.43 -0.47
C PHE A 82 3.91 14.53 0.04
N HIS A 83 3.45 14.45 1.29
CA HIS A 83 2.69 15.55 1.90
C HIS A 83 3.60 16.78 2.09
N ASP A 84 4.79 16.57 2.65
CA ASP A 84 5.73 17.63 3.04
C ASP A 84 6.41 18.29 1.83
N GLU A 85 6.43 17.64 0.66
CA GLU A 85 6.91 18.23 -0.60
C GLU A 85 6.11 19.49 -1.02
N THR A 86 4.83 19.57 -0.66
CA THR A 86 3.91 20.59 -1.21
C THR A 86 3.35 21.54 -0.17
N LEU A 87 3.37 21.18 1.10
CA LEU A 87 2.86 21.99 2.19
C LEU A 87 4.03 22.57 3.00
N PRO A 88 4.19 23.91 3.06
CA PRO A 88 5.21 24.48 3.94
C PRO A 88 4.90 24.10 5.38
N ALA A 89 5.87 23.49 6.06
CA ALA A 89 5.83 23.35 7.50
C ALA A 89 5.74 24.75 8.13
N GLU A 90 4.74 24.99 8.97
CA GLU A 90 4.73 26.15 9.87
C GLU A 90 5.86 26.05 10.91
#